data_AF-A0A0D3J393-F1
#
_entry.id   AF-A0A0D3J393-F1
#
_cell.length_a   1.000
_cell.length_b   1.000
_cell.length_c   1.000
_cell.angle_alpha   90.00
_cell.angle_beta   90.00
_cell.angle_gamma   90.00
#
_symmetry.space_group_name_H-M   'P 1'
#
loop_
_entity.id
_entity.type
_entity.pdbx_description
1 polymer ?
#
loop_
_entity_poly.entity_id
_entity_poly.type
_entity_poly.pdbx_seq_one_letter_code
_entity_poly.pdbx_strand_id
1 'polypeptide(L)'
;MRDGTEYDWDSLILDCTQDGGRRPPLLPSAFAAELEKKSFTNGKDDKPLVKRLYEAAFKEQFGKAAQLDYGSLGWGDAEAAQLAEVLASGAAPRLKELWLNGNKIGDEGCKALAAALKEGAAPSLKALGNKEQPELVAVCKERGIRRV
;
A
#
# COMPACT_ATOMS: atom_id res chain seq x y z
N MET A 1 2.57 22.12 14.38
CA MET A 1 2.25 23.40 13.74
C MET A 1 2.97 23.46 12.41
N ARG A 2 2.25 23.67 11.31
CA ARG A 2 2.83 23.60 9.96
C ARG A 2 2.53 24.82 9.10
N ASP A 3 2.30 25.98 9.72
CA ASP A 3 1.82 27.24 9.09
C ASP A 3 1.09 28.11 10.14
N GLY A 4 1.39 27.92 11.43
CA GLY A 4 0.63 28.55 12.52
C GLY A 4 -0.70 27.86 12.86
N THR A 5 -1.08 26.78 12.16
CA THR A 5 -2.25 25.98 12.55
C THR A 5 -1.95 25.13 13.78
N GLU A 6 -2.78 25.29 14.82
CA GLU A 6 -2.82 24.40 15.98
C GLU A 6 -3.54 23.12 15.58
N TYR A 7 -2.88 21.99 15.75
CA TYR A 7 -3.43 20.69 15.42
C TYR A 7 -3.93 20.03 16.70
N ASP A 8 -5.16 19.53 16.68
CA ASP A 8 -5.54 18.41 17.52
C ASP A 8 -5.09 17.08 16.86
N TRP A 9 -5.28 15.97 17.58
CA TRP A 9 -4.89 14.64 17.08
C TRP A 9 -5.59 14.28 15.76
N ASP A 10 -6.87 14.59 15.63
CA ASP A 10 -7.69 14.21 14.48
C ASP A 10 -7.33 15.03 13.24
N SER A 11 -7.17 16.34 13.39
CA SER A 11 -6.71 17.24 12.33
C SER A 11 -5.29 16.91 11.84
N LEU A 12 -4.39 16.48 12.74
CA LEU A 12 -3.04 16.05 12.34
C LEU A 12 -3.08 14.76 11.52
N ILE A 13 -3.88 13.77 11.96
CA ILE A 13 -4.07 12.53 11.22
C ILE A 13 -4.66 12.84 9.84
N LEU A 14 -5.70 13.67 9.79
CA LEU A 14 -6.39 14.03 8.56
C LEU A 14 -5.45 14.71 7.57
N ASP A 15 -4.66 15.69 8.02
CA ASP A 15 -3.63 16.35 7.22
C ASP A 15 -2.56 15.38 6.71
N CYS A 16 -2.14 14.41 7.54
CA CYS A 16 -1.15 13.40 7.15
C CYS A 16 -1.70 12.36 6.16
N THR A 17 -3.01 12.16 6.13
CA THR A 17 -3.68 11.21 5.22
C THR A 17 -4.36 11.86 4.02
N GLN A 18 -4.49 13.19 4.02
CA GLN A 18 -5.06 13.94 2.92
C GLN A 18 -4.23 13.73 1.63
N ASP A 19 -4.94 13.61 0.50
CA ASP A 19 -4.37 13.57 -0.85
C ASP A 19 -3.19 12.60 -1.03
N GLY A 20 -3.28 11.41 -0.41
CA GLY A 20 -2.26 10.37 -0.54
C GLY A 20 -1.01 10.61 0.31
N GLY A 21 -1.08 11.48 1.32
CA GLY A 21 0.05 11.82 2.20
C GLY A 21 0.73 10.60 2.81
N ARG A 22 -0.06 9.61 3.25
CA ARG A 22 0.43 8.27 3.59
C ARG A 22 0.41 7.38 2.35
N ARG A 23 1.56 7.24 1.69
CA ARG A 23 1.71 6.39 0.49
C ARG A 23 1.63 4.89 0.81
N PRO A 24 1.31 4.05 -0.19
CA PRO A 24 1.49 2.60 -0.08
C PRO A 24 2.95 2.24 0.25
N PRO A 25 3.19 1.05 0.81
CA PRO A 25 4.55 0.51 0.94
C PRO A 25 5.26 0.51 -0.41
N LEU A 26 6.58 0.75 -0.41
CA LEU A 26 7.43 0.63 -1.60
C LEU A 26 8.08 -0.75 -1.61
N LEU A 27 8.27 -1.31 -2.81
CA LEU A 27 9.20 -2.43 -2.95
C LEU A 27 10.60 -1.99 -2.49
N PRO A 28 11.41 -2.87 -1.88
CA PRO A 28 12.76 -2.52 -1.43
C PRO A 28 13.64 -1.88 -2.51
N SER A 29 13.48 -2.29 -3.78
CA SER A 29 14.15 -1.69 -4.93
C SER A 29 13.71 -0.25 -5.21
N ALA A 30 12.40 0.01 -5.20
CA ALA A 30 11.83 1.35 -5.39
C ALA A 30 12.23 2.28 -4.23
N PHE A 31 12.17 1.80 -3.00
CA PHE A 31 12.64 2.53 -1.83
C PHE A 31 14.14 2.86 -1.94
N ALA A 32 14.97 1.90 -2.35
CA ALA A 32 16.40 2.13 -2.54
C ALA A 32 16.68 3.22 -3.59
N ALA A 33 15.90 3.28 -4.66
CA ALA A 33 16.01 4.32 -5.69
C ALA A 33 15.56 5.71 -5.18
N GLU A 34 14.51 5.76 -4.34
CA GLU A 34 14.10 7.01 -3.70
C GLU A 34 15.16 7.50 -2.69
N LEU A 35 15.75 6.59 -1.93
CA LEU A 35 16.76 6.89 -0.93
C LEU A 35 18.00 7.54 -1.54
N GLU A 36 18.34 7.20 -2.79
CA GLU A 36 19.48 7.82 -3.47
C GLU A 36 19.30 9.33 -3.68
N LYS A 37 18.05 9.77 -3.84
CA LYS A 37 17.69 11.19 -4.01
C LYS A 37 17.64 11.95 -2.69
N LYS A 38 17.84 11.29 -1.54
CA LYS A 38 17.79 11.90 -0.21
C LYS A 38 19.19 12.23 0.30
N SER A 39 19.28 13.35 1.03
CA SER A 39 20.49 13.79 1.71
C SER A 39 20.52 13.23 3.13
N PHE A 40 21.68 12.72 3.52
CA PHE A 40 21.96 12.20 4.86
C PHE A 40 23.21 12.88 5.40
N THR A 41 23.25 13.12 6.71
CA THR A 41 24.42 13.71 7.38
C THR A 41 25.66 12.85 7.21
N ASN A 42 25.53 11.50 7.23
CA ASN A 42 26.59 10.56 6.84
C ASN A 42 26.12 9.62 5.70
N GLY A 43 25.81 10.17 4.54
CA GLY A 43 25.18 9.41 3.45
C GLY A 43 25.96 8.22 2.89
N LYS A 44 27.29 8.14 3.08
CA LYS A 44 28.09 6.99 2.64
C LYS A 44 27.79 5.73 3.45
N ASP A 45 27.58 5.88 4.76
CA ASP A 45 27.35 4.75 5.67
C ASP A 45 25.86 4.57 6.00
N ASP A 46 25.10 5.67 6.09
CA ASP A 46 23.68 5.65 6.45
C ASP A 46 22.81 5.02 5.35
N LYS A 47 23.07 5.34 4.08
CA LYS A 47 22.22 4.84 2.97
C LYS A 47 22.25 3.32 2.87
N PRO A 48 23.41 2.62 2.86
CA PRO A 48 23.43 1.16 2.89
C PRO A 48 22.72 0.55 4.10
N LEU A 49 22.90 1.15 5.29
CA LEU A 49 22.24 0.68 6.51
C LEU A 49 20.71 0.82 6.41
N VAL A 50 20.20 1.97 5.97
CA VAL A 50 18.78 2.24 5.83
C VAL A 50 18.13 1.33 4.78
N LYS A 51 18.79 1.07 3.64
CA LYS A 51 18.29 0.09 2.65
C LYS A 51 18.11 -1.29 3.25
N ARG A 52 19.12 -1.77 3.98
CA ARG A 52 19.08 -3.09 4.64
C ARG A 52 17.98 -3.17 5.69
N LEU A 53 17.84 -2.14 6.52
CA LEU A 53 16.81 -2.08 7.56
C LEU A 53 15.41 -2.05 6.95
N TYR A 54 15.21 -1.25 5.90
CA TYR A 54 13.94 -1.20 5.19
C TYR A 54 13.58 -2.54 4.57
N GLU A 55 14.50 -3.18 3.85
CA GLU A 55 14.24 -4.48 3.20
C GLU A 55 13.92 -5.56 4.23
N ALA A 56 14.66 -5.60 5.35
CA ALA A 56 14.41 -6.56 6.43
C ALA A 56 13.03 -6.34 7.05
N ALA A 57 12.70 -5.09 7.41
CA ALA A 57 11.41 -4.74 7.98
C ALA A 57 10.27 -5.01 7.00
N PHE A 58 10.42 -4.66 5.72
CA PHE A 58 9.44 -4.92 4.68
C PHE A 58 9.13 -6.42 4.58
N LYS A 59 10.16 -7.26 4.41
CA LYS A 59 9.98 -8.72 4.30
C LYS A 59 9.36 -9.32 5.56
N GLU A 60 9.80 -8.89 6.73
CA GLU A 60 9.29 -9.41 8.00
C GLU A 60 7.82 -9.01 8.22
N GLN A 61 7.51 -7.72 8.09
CA GLN A 61 6.18 -7.21 8.40
C GLN A 61 5.15 -7.63 7.34
N PHE A 62 5.46 -7.50 6.05
CA PHE A 62 4.55 -7.96 4.98
C PHE A 62 4.41 -9.48 4.94
N GLY A 63 5.50 -10.22 5.22
CA GLY A 63 5.46 -11.68 5.29
C GLY A 63 4.57 -12.23 6.41
N LYS A 64 4.36 -11.45 7.48
CA LYS A 64 3.52 -11.83 8.63
C LYS A 64 2.12 -11.22 8.59
N ALA A 65 1.92 -10.12 7.86
CA ALA A 65 0.66 -9.37 7.85
C ALA A 65 -0.52 -10.26 7.40
N ALA A 66 -1.52 -10.38 8.27
CA ALA A 66 -2.79 -11.05 7.96
C ALA A 66 -3.86 -10.05 7.50
N GLN A 67 -3.72 -8.78 7.86
CA GLN A 67 -4.63 -7.70 7.53
C GLN A 67 -3.84 -6.46 7.15
N LEU A 68 -4.27 -5.78 6.09
CA LEU A 68 -3.79 -4.45 5.72
C LEU A 68 -4.99 -3.50 5.67
N ASP A 69 -4.94 -2.47 6.50
CA ASP A 69 -5.92 -1.40 6.51
C ASP A 69 -5.33 -0.13 5.91
N TYR A 70 -5.84 0.22 4.74
CA TYR A 70 -5.52 1.41 3.98
C TYR A 70 -6.80 2.20 3.67
N GLY A 71 -7.81 2.12 4.53
CA GLY A 71 -9.01 2.93 4.40
C GLY A 71 -8.73 4.42 4.59
N SER A 72 -9.46 5.26 3.85
CA SER A 72 -9.47 6.72 4.02
C SER A 72 -8.09 7.40 3.95
N LEU A 73 -7.21 6.95 3.05
CA LEU A 73 -5.87 7.53 2.83
C LEU A 73 -5.81 8.49 1.65
N GLY A 74 -6.95 8.83 1.05
CA GLY A 74 -7.02 9.70 -0.12
C GLY A 74 -6.37 9.12 -1.37
N TRP A 75 -6.12 7.80 -1.42
CA TRP A 75 -5.42 7.14 -2.52
C TRP A 75 -6.20 7.22 -3.83
N GLY A 76 -5.48 7.45 -4.93
CA GLY A 76 -6.00 7.35 -6.28
C GLY A 76 -5.47 6.11 -7.01
N ASP A 77 -5.52 6.15 -8.34
CA ASP A 77 -5.10 5.04 -9.20
C ASP A 77 -3.60 4.74 -9.08
N ALA A 78 -2.76 5.76 -8.90
CA ALA A 78 -1.32 5.59 -8.78
C ALA A 78 -0.95 4.79 -7.51
N GLU A 79 -1.57 5.11 -6.38
CA GLU A 79 -1.33 4.39 -5.13
C GLU A 79 -1.89 2.96 -5.18
N ALA A 80 -3.05 2.76 -5.81
CA ALA A 80 -3.61 1.43 -6.03
C ALA A 80 -2.70 0.57 -6.93
N ALA A 81 -2.12 1.15 -7.98
CA ALA A 81 -1.16 0.47 -8.86
C ALA A 81 0.12 0.09 -8.10
N GLN A 82 0.67 1.00 -7.29
CA GLN A 82 1.83 0.70 -6.46
C GLN A 82 1.54 -0.43 -5.45
N LEU A 83 0.36 -0.45 -4.83
CA LEU A 83 -0.04 -1.55 -3.97
C LEU A 83 -0.14 -2.86 -4.77
N ALA A 84 -0.69 -2.83 -5.98
CA ALA A 84 -0.80 -4.01 -6.85
C ALA A 84 0.58 -4.60 -7.15
N GLU A 85 1.59 -3.78 -7.45
CA GLU A 85 2.98 -4.22 -7.64
C GLU A 85 3.56 -4.90 -6.38
N VAL A 86 3.31 -4.31 -5.21
CA VAL A 86 3.73 -4.90 -3.93
C VAL A 86 3.09 -6.27 -3.71
N LEU A 87 1.79 -6.42 -4.00
CA LEU A 87 1.11 -7.70 -3.88
C LEU A 87 1.65 -8.73 -4.90
N ALA A 88 1.87 -8.30 -6.14
CA ALA A 88 2.41 -9.13 -7.23
C ALA A 88 3.83 -9.63 -6.96
N SER A 89 4.63 -8.88 -6.18
CA SER A 89 5.97 -9.33 -5.75
C SER A 89 5.97 -10.55 -4.83
N GLY A 90 4.79 -10.98 -4.35
CA GLY A 90 4.67 -12.10 -3.40
C GLY A 90 5.01 -11.73 -1.96
N ALA A 91 5.19 -10.44 -1.66
CA ALA A 91 5.57 -9.96 -0.32
C ALA A 91 4.54 -10.28 0.78
N ALA A 92 3.27 -10.45 0.42
CA ALA A 92 2.15 -10.61 1.36
C ALA A 92 1.46 -11.99 1.26
N PRO A 93 2.17 -13.12 1.47
CA PRO A 93 1.61 -14.47 1.27
C PRO A 93 0.53 -14.84 2.28
N ARG A 94 0.53 -14.21 3.46
CA ARG A 94 -0.40 -14.49 4.57
C ARG A 94 -1.59 -13.53 4.65
N LEU A 95 -1.66 -12.55 3.75
CA LEU A 95 -2.70 -11.54 3.76
C LEU A 95 -4.07 -12.18 3.55
N LYS A 96 -5.00 -11.96 4.48
CA LYS A 96 -6.37 -12.45 4.47
C LYS A 96 -7.38 -11.34 4.22
N GLU A 97 -7.08 -10.13 4.67
CA GLU A 97 -8.01 -9.00 4.60
C GLU A 97 -7.30 -7.75 4.09
N LEU A 98 -7.88 -7.11 3.08
CA LEU A 98 -7.39 -5.86 2.52
C LEU A 98 -8.53 -4.83 2.50
N TRP A 99 -8.34 -3.72 3.19
CA TRP A 99 -9.33 -2.65 3.30
C TRP A 99 -8.85 -1.39 2.58
N LEU A 100 -9.59 -0.97 1.55
CA LEU A 100 -9.33 0.20 0.70
C LEU A 100 -10.51 1.18 0.66
N ASN A 101 -11.50 1.00 1.52
CA ASN A 101 -12.71 1.82 1.57
C ASN A 101 -12.39 3.30 1.88
N GLY A 102 -13.16 4.24 1.34
CA GLY A 102 -12.94 5.67 1.58
C GLY A 102 -11.77 6.29 0.79
N ASN A 103 -11.21 5.58 -0.19
CA ASN A 103 -10.23 6.13 -1.14
C ASN A 103 -10.88 6.62 -2.44
N LYS A 104 -10.11 7.34 -3.26
CA LYS A 104 -10.48 7.91 -4.57
C LYS A 104 -9.97 7.02 -5.73
N ILE A 105 -9.91 5.70 -5.53
CA ILE A 105 -9.42 4.75 -6.53
C ILE A 105 -10.45 4.63 -7.67
N GLY A 106 -10.00 4.93 -8.89
CA GLY A 106 -10.76 4.82 -10.11
C GLY A 106 -10.61 3.45 -10.76
N ASP A 107 -11.00 3.39 -12.03
CA ASP A 107 -11.06 2.13 -12.78
C ASP A 107 -9.66 1.58 -13.05
N GLU A 108 -8.68 2.43 -13.36
CA GLU A 108 -7.30 2.00 -13.66
C GLU A 108 -6.60 1.40 -12.44
N GLY A 109 -6.79 1.98 -11.25
CA GLY A 109 -6.28 1.40 -10.02
C GLY A 109 -6.94 0.06 -9.70
N CYS A 110 -8.24 -0.08 -9.97
CA CYS A 110 -8.96 -1.33 -9.79
C CYS A 110 -8.52 -2.41 -10.79
N LYS A 111 -8.22 -2.04 -12.04
CA LYS A 111 -7.63 -2.92 -13.05
C LYS A 111 -6.27 -3.45 -12.60
N ALA A 112 -5.40 -2.58 -12.10
CA ALA A 112 -4.09 -2.99 -11.61
C ALA A 112 -4.19 -4.01 -10.48
N LEU A 113 -5.06 -3.75 -9.50
CA LEU A 113 -5.34 -4.69 -8.40
C LEU A 113 -5.94 -6.00 -8.91
N ALA A 114 -6.90 -5.94 -9.83
CA ALA A 114 -7.54 -7.13 -10.40
C ALA A 114 -6.53 -7.99 -11.17
N ALA A 115 -5.65 -7.38 -11.96
CA ALA A 115 -4.59 -8.07 -12.70
C ALA A 115 -3.63 -8.80 -11.76
N ALA A 116 -3.09 -8.10 -10.74
CA ALA A 116 -2.21 -8.73 -9.76
C ALA A 116 -2.88 -9.91 -9.06
N LEU A 117 -4.14 -9.76 -8.63
CA LEU A 117 -4.89 -10.83 -7.97
C LEU A 117 -5.17 -12.02 -8.90
N LYS A 118 -5.42 -11.76 -10.18
CA LYS A 118 -5.63 -12.80 -11.20
C LYS A 118 -4.35 -13.61 -11.45
N GLU A 119 -3.19 -12.97 -11.38
CA GLU A 119 -1.87 -13.60 -11.49
C GLU A 119 -1.42 -14.35 -10.21
N GLY A 120 -2.26 -14.36 -9.17
CA GLY A 120 -2.01 -15.12 -7.95
C GLY A 120 -1.39 -14.33 -6.80
N ALA A 121 -1.32 -12.99 -6.91
CA ALA A 121 -0.92 -12.15 -5.80
C ALA A 121 -1.82 -12.35 -4.57
N ALA A 122 -1.27 -12.19 -3.37
CA ALA A 122 -1.98 -12.40 -2.10
C ALA A 122 -2.79 -13.72 -2.07
N PRO A 123 -2.12 -14.89 -2.13
CA PRO A 123 -2.78 -16.19 -2.29
C PRO A 123 -3.78 -16.53 -1.16
N SER A 124 -3.56 -16.00 0.04
CA SER A 124 -4.41 -16.23 1.21
C SER A 124 -5.59 -15.25 1.36
N LEU A 125 -5.80 -14.34 0.41
CA LEU A 125 -6.78 -13.27 0.54
C LEU A 125 -8.21 -13.82 0.58
N LYS A 126 -8.99 -13.41 1.57
CA LYS A 126 -10.36 -13.86 1.82
C LYS A 126 -11.38 -12.73 1.83
N ALA A 127 -10.97 -11.51 2.16
CA ALA A 127 -11.82 -10.34 2.14
C ALA A 127 -11.13 -9.15 1.49
N LEU A 128 -11.84 -8.44 0.62
CA LEU A 128 -11.39 -7.19 0.02
C LEU A 128 -12.50 -6.15 0.13
N GLY A 129 -12.22 -5.09 0.89
CA GLY A 129 -13.09 -3.92 0.98
C GLY A 129 -12.63 -2.84 0.03
N ASN A 130 -13.48 -2.48 -0.92
CA ASN A 130 -13.29 -1.35 -1.85
C ASN A 130 -14.67 -0.95 -2.39
N LYS A 131 -14.76 0.25 -3.00
CA LYS A 131 -15.88 0.62 -3.86
C LYS A 131 -16.15 -0.48 -4.89
N GLU A 132 -17.41 -0.72 -5.19
CA GLU A 132 -17.83 -1.71 -6.19
C GLU A 132 -17.28 -1.32 -7.57
N GLN A 133 -16.49 -2.23 -8.15
CA GLN A 133 -15.87 -2.06 -9.45
C GLN A 133 -15.95 -3.37 -10.23
N PRO A 134 -16.48 -3.40 -11.47
CA PRO A 134 -16.85 -4.64 -12.15
C PRO A 134 -15.71 -5.66 -12.30
N GLU A 135 -14.52 -5.22 -12.71
CA GLU A 135 -13.37 -6.11 -12.96
C GLU A 135 -12.84 -6.71 -11.66
N LEU A 136 -12.74 -5.89 -10.61
CA LEU A 136 -12.29 -6.35 -9.30
C LEU A 136 -13.31 -7.29 -8.65
N VAL A 137 -14.62 -7.05 -8.88
CA VAL A 137 -15.70 -7.94 -8.45
C VAL A 137 -15.61 -9.29 -9.17
N ALA A 138 -15.35 -9.30 -10.48
CA ALA A 138 -15.19 -10.54 -11.25
C ALA A 138 -14.04 -11.40 -10.70
N VAL A 139 -12.85 -10.81 -10.50
CA VAL A 139 -11.69 -11.52 -9.93
C VAL A 139 -11.96 -11.98 -8.49
N CYS A 140 -12.63 -11.18 -7.67
CA CYS A 140 -13.01 -11.60 -6.32
C CYS A 140 -13.95 -12.81 -6.35
N LYS A 141 -14.93 -12.84 -7.26
CA LYS A 141 -15.83 -13.97 -7.43
C LYS A 141 -15.09 -15.23 -7.89
N GLU A 142 -14.19 -15.12 -8.87
CA GLU A 142 -13.38 -16.23 -9.37
C GLU A 142 -12.50 -16.85 -8.28
N ARG A 143 -11.93 -16.01 -7.40
CA ARG A 143 -11.04 -16.46 -6.31
C ARG A 143 -11.76 -16.77 -4.99
N GLY A 144 -13.08 -16.62 -4.92
CA GLY A 144 -13.85 -16.81 -3.68
C GLY A 144 -13.52 -15.78 -2.59
N ILE A 145 -13.09 -14.56 -2.98
CA ILE A 145 -12.81 -13.45 -2.07
C ILE A 145 -14.12 -12.73 -1.74
N ARG A 146 -14.43 -12.63 -0.44
CA ARG A 146 -15.58 -11.89 0.08
C ARG A 146 -15.40 -10.38 -0.14
N ARG A 147 -16.39 -9.74 -0.73
CA ARG A 147 -16.49 -8.27 -0.82
C ARG A 147 -17.09 -7.74 0.48
N VAL A 148 -16.55 -6.64 1.01
CA VAL A 148 -17.00 -6.02 2.27
C VAL A 148 -17.08 -4.50 2.15
#